data_AF-A0A3M2DT00-F1
#
_entry.id   AF-A0A3M2DT00-F1
#
_cell.length_a   1.000
_cell.length_b   1.000
_cell.length_c   1.000
_cell.angle_alpha   90.00
_cell.angle_beta   90.00
_cell.angle_gamma   90.00
#
_symmetry.space_group_name_H-M   'P 1'
#
loop_
_entity.id
_entity.type
_entity.pdbx_description
1 polymer ?
#
loop_
_entity_poly.entity_id
_entity_poly.type
_entity_poly.pdbx_seq_one_letter_code
_entity_poly.pdbx_strand_id
1 'polypeptide(L)'
;MKRGPIIHGVLLVATAAFAYQTWTRDKTVKVERAQFVLWDGRPADIVSVDYDVKDKRTIHIERRSDDQGSYLWGIATRTTIIPAKKSAPGGDQAGAGARDAGVAEPEPQPEVKTTTKEFPVGESGDKLLEGLAPMRALRELGALTDEQRKEYGLEDAGTQLTVNFQSGSHTLILGGRVYGGN
;
A
#
# COMPACT_ATOMS: atom_id res chain seq x y z
N MET A 1 -60.45 18.75 -25.39
CA MET A 1 -59.05 19.25 -25.48
C MET A 1 -58.10 18.19 -24.93
N LYS A 2 -57.10 17.77 -25.72
CA LYS A 2 -56.28 16.56 -25.47
C LYS A 2 -55.23 16.78 -24.37
N ARG A 3 -55.62 16.69 -23.09
CA ARG A 3 -54.73 16.91 -21.92
C ARG A 3 -53.68 15.81 -21.73
N GLY A 4 -54.02 14.56 -22.05
CA GLY A 4 -53.13 13.40 -21.86
C GLY A 4 -51.79 13.51 -22.62
N PRO A 5 -51.79 13.73 -23.95
CA PRO A 5 -50.55 13.86 -24.72
C PRO A 5 -49.66 15.04 -24.28
N ILE A 6 -50.27 16.14 -23.83
CA ILE A 6 -49.54 17.32 -23.35
C ILE A 6 -48.77 16.99 -22.06
N ILE A 7 -49.42 16.31 -21.11
CA ILE A 7 -48.78 15.91 -19.85
C ILE A 7 -47.59 14.97 -20.11
N HIS A 8 -47.75 14.00 -21.02
CA HIS A 8 -46.67 13.08 -21.37
C HIS A 8 -45.52 13.78 -22.09
N GLY A 9 -45.83 14.74 -22.98
CA GLY A 9 -44.82 15.56 -23.63
C GLY A 9 -43.98 16.36 -22.63
N VAL A 10 -44.63 17.00 -21.65
CA VAL A 10 -43.94 17.74 -20.59
C VAL A 10 -43.07 16.82 -19.73
N LEU A 11 -43.60 15.65 -19.35
CA LEU A 11 -42.86 14.69 -18.54
C LEU A 11 -41.62 14.15 -19.26
N LEU A 12 -41.73 13.90 -20.57
CA LEU A 12 -40.63 13.42 -21.41
C LEU A 12 -39.53 14.47 -21.57
N VAL A 13 -39.89 15.75 -21.73
CA VAL A 13 -38.92 16.84 -21.78
C VAL A 13 -38.22 17.00 -20.42
N ALA A 14 -38.95 16.88 -19.31
CA ALA A 14 -38.37 16.99 -17.96
C ALA A 14 -37.35 15.88 -17.69
N THR A 15 -37.66 14.63 -18.03
CA THR A 15 -36.72 13.51 -17.85
C THR A 15 -35.53 13.59 -18.80
N ALA A 16 -35.72 14.01 -20.05
CA ALA A 16 -34.62 14.25 -20.99
C ALA A 16 -33.67 15.35 -20.50
N ALA A 17 -34.21 16.44 -19.96
CA ALA A 17 -33.41 17.53 -19.37
C ALA A 17 -32.62 17.04 -18.14
N PHE A 18 -33.24 16.23 -17.27
CA PHE A 18 -32.58 15.70 -16.08
C PHE A 18 -31.46 14.70 -16.43
N ALA A 19 -31.70 13.87 -17.45
CA ALA A 19 -30.69 12.96 -18.00
C ALA A 19 -29.52 13.73 -18.61
N TYR A 20 -29.81 14.78 -19.39
CA TYR A 20 -28.78 15.65 -19.97
C TYR A 20 -27.97 16.37 -18.90
N GLN A 21 -28.62 16.92 -17.87
CA GLN A 21 -27.95 17.58 -16.75
C GLN A 21 -27.06 16.61 -15.97
N THR A 22 -27.50 15.36 -15.79
CA THR A 22 -26.70 14.32 -15.12
C THR A 22 -25.53 13.87 -16.00
N TRP A 23 -25.73 13.75 -17.32
CA TRP A 23 -24.70 13.34 -18.28
C TRP A 23 -23.62 14.40 -18.48
N THR A 24 -24.01 15.67 -18.47
CA THR A 24 -23.09 16.83 -18.59
C THR A 24 -22.55 17.32 -17.26
N ARG A 25 -22.94 16.68 -16.14
CA ARG A 25 -22.42 17.04 -14.83
C ARG A 25 -20.92 16.79 -14.81
N ASP A 26 -20.17 17.87 -14.59
CA ASP A 26 -18.72 17.81 -14.46
C ASP A 26 -18.35 16.85 -13.31
N LYS A 27 -17.54 15.83 -13.62
CA LYS A 27 -17.11 14.80 -12.66
C LYS A 27 -15.92 15.26 -11.83
N THR A 28 -15.43 16.48 -12.05
CA THR A 28 -14.42 17.07 -11.18
C THR A 28 -15.06 17.45 -9.84
N VAL A 29 -15.16 16.48 -8.94
CA VAL A 29 -15.24 16.77 -7.51
C VAL A 29 -14.03 17.63 -7.21
N LYS A 30 -14.24 18.91 -6.88
CA LYS A 30 -13.19 19.72 -6.26
C LYS A 30 -12.86 18.99 -4.97
N VAL A 31 -11.80 18.19 -4.99
CA VAL A 31 -11.24 17.58 -3.80
C VAL A 31 -11.01 18.74 -2.85
N GLU A 32 -11.71 18.75 -1.71
CA GLU A 32 -11.40 19.72 -0.68
C GLU A 32 -9.90 19.59 -0.41
N ARG A 33 -9.16 20.67 -0.65
CA ARG A 33 -7.72 20.71 -0.39
C ARG A 33 -7.51 20.16 1.02
N ALA A 34 -6.67 19.14 1.13
CA ALA A 34 -6.30 18.54 2.41
C ALA A 34 -6.05 19.65 3.45
N GLN A 35 -6.97 19.75 4.41
CA GLN A 35 -7.09 20.92 5.28
C GLN A 35 -6.11 20.84 6.45
N PHE A 36 -5.71 19.62 6.82
CA PHE A 36 -4.91 19.36 8.01
C PHE A 36 -3.46 19.08 7.61
N VAL A 37 -2.52 19.84 8.16
CA VAL A 37 -1.08 19.64 7.95
C VAL A 37 -0.60 18.54 8.89
N LEU A 38 -0.02 17.47 8.35
CA LEU A 38 0.68 16.47 9.17
C LEU A 38 2.09 16.96 9.47
N TRP A 39 2.79 17.36 8.42
CA TRP A 39 4.06 18.07 8.49
C TRP A 39 4.27 18.88 7.23
N ASP A 40 5.11 19.91 7.35
CA ASP A 40 5.47 20.82 6.27
C ASP A 40 6.99 20.83 6.14
N GLY A 41 7.49 20.03 5.19
CA GLY A 41 8.93 19.94 4.90
C GLY A 41 9.21 20.23 3.43
N ARG A 42 10.50 20.39 3.09
CA ARG A 42 10.94 20.51 1.69
C ARG A 42 11.51 19.18 1.21
N PRO A 43 11.38 18.84 -0.09
CA PRO A 43 11.93 17.58 -0.62
C PRO A 43 13.45 17.44 -0.42
N ALA A 44 14.17 18.57 -0.41
CA ALA A 44 15.60 18.61 -0.14
C ALA A 44 15.97 18.29 1.33
N ASP A 45 15.02 18.48 2.26
CA ASP A 45 15.22 18.19 3.68
C ASP A 45 14.98 16.71 3.99
N ILE A 46 14.42 15.92 3.06
CA ILE A 46 14.28 14.47 3.22
C ILE A 46 15.62 13.79 2.97
N VAL A 47 16.06 13.03 3.97
CA VAL A 47 17.28 12.23 3.97
C VAL A 47 16.99 10.82 3.48
N SER A 48 15.94 10.20 4.00
CA SER A 48 15.50 8.87 3.60
C SER A 48 14.01 8.64 3.83
N VAL A 49 13.48 7.62 3.15
CA VAL A 49 12.10 7.14 3.28
C VAL A 49 12.13 5.62 3.45
N ASP A 50 11.50 5.15 4.50
CA ASP A 50 11.38 3.73 4.83
C ASP A 50 9.92 3.29 4.69
N TYR A 51 9.69 2.24 3.92
CA TYR A 51 8.39 1.59 3.80
C TYR A 51 8.52 0.12 4.20
N ASP A 52 7.91 -0.23 5.32
CA ASP A 52 7.94 -1.59 5.87
C ASP A 52 6.56 -2.23 5.74
N VAL A 53 6.54 -3.46 5.23
CA VAL A 53 5.43 -4.39 5.28
C VAL A 53 5.92 -5.61 6.05
N LYS A 54 5.45 -5.70 7.30
CA LYS A 54 5.75 -6.72 8.29
C LYS A 54 5.89 -8.11 7.66
N ASP A 55 7.07 -8.69 7.90
CA ASP A 55 7.49 -10.04 7.50
C ASP A 55 7.48 -10.32 5.99
N LYS A 56 7.32 -9.30 5.14
CA LYS A 56 7.17 -9.48 3.69
C LYS A 56 8.12 -8.64 2.86
N ARG A 57 8.20 -7.34 3.14
CA ARG A 57 8.92 -6.40 2.28
C ARG A 57 9.36 -5.17 3.02
N THR A 58 10.59 -4.76 2.79
CA THR A 58 11.05 -3.42 3.15
C THR A 58 11.54 -2.69 1.89
N ILE A 59 11.30 -1.39 1.83
CA ILE A 59 11.83 -0.49 0.81
C ILE A 59 12.48 0.68 1.55
N HIS A 60 13.76 0.87 1.33
CA HIS A 60 14.52 2.01 1.83
C HIS A 60 14.95 2.86 0.65
N ILE A 61 14.58 4.13 0.64
CA ILE A 61 15.05 5.10 -0.34
C ILE A 61 15.88 6.12 0.40
N GLU A 62 17.11 6.33 -0.03
CA GLU A 62 18.02 7.32 0.55
C GLU A 62 18.59 8.26 -0.50
N ARG A 63 18.92 9.47 -0.06
CA ARG A 63 19.67 10.42 -0.85
C ARG A 63 21.16 10.12 -0.73
N ARG A 64 21.79 9.81 -1.86
CA ARG A 64 23.25 9.69 -1.99
C ARG A 64 23.78 10.86 -2.79
N SER A 65 25.08 11.08 -2.69
CA SER A 65 25.79 12.09 -3.47
C SER A 65 27.14 11.58 -3.92
N ASP A 66 27.51 11.89 -5.15
CA ASP A 66 28.83 11.65 -5.72
C ASP A 66 29.38 12.94 -6.36
N ASP A 67 30.51 12.82 -7.07
CA ASP A 67 31.16 13.94 -7.76
C ASP A 67 30.29 14.57 -8.87
N GLN A 68 29.22 13.90 -9.31
CA GLN A 68 28.30 14.36 -10.37
C GLN A 68 27.00 14.96 -9.82
N GLY A 69 26.69 14.77 -8.53
CA GLY A 69 25.57 15.41 -7.86
C GLY A 69 24.86 14.49 -6.87
N SER A 70 23.69 14.92 -6.42
CA SER A 70 22.82 14.11 -5.54
C SER A 70 21.85 13.27 -6.35
N TYR A 71 21.64 12.02 -5.94
CA TYR A 71 20.69 11.10 -6.54
C TYR A 71 20.00 10.24 -5.49
N LEU A 72 18.86 9.63 -5.85
CA LEU A 72 18.12 8.72 -4.99
C LEU A 72 18.48 7.27 -5.28
N TRP A 73 18.78 6.52 -4.22
CA TRP A 73 19.07 5.10 -4.28
C TRP A 73 18.04 4.32 -3.49
N GLY A 74 17.49 3.27 -4.11
CA GLY A 74 16.48 2.40 -3.52
C GLY A 74 17.05 1.03 -3.21
N ILE A 75 16.74 0.52 -2.02
CA ILE A 75 17.03 -0.84 -1.57
C ILE A 75 15.69 -1.51 -1.24
N ALA A 76 15.33 -2.54 -1.99
CA ALA A 76 14.11 -3.31 -1.75
C ALA A 76 14.46 -4.73 -1.32
N THR A 77 14.02 -5.12 -0.14
CA THR A 77 14.17 -6.48 0.40
C THR A 77 12.81 -7.16 0.41
N ARG A 78 12.76 -8.40 -0.09
CA ARG A 78 11.56 -9.24 -0.05
C ARG A 78 11.87 -10.57 0.61
N THR A 79 11.02 -10.95 1.55
CA THR A 79 11.05 -12.26 2.21
C THR A 79 9.98 -13.16 1.58
N THR A 80 10.33 -14.41 1.25
CA THR A 80 9.40 -15.40 0.69
C THR A 80 9.63 -16.73 1.38
N ILE A 81 8.56 -17.31 1.92
CA ILE A 81 8.56 -18.64 2.51
C ILE A 81 8.35 -19.65 1.37
N ILE A 82 9.32 -20.51 1.13
CA ILE A 82 9.24 -21.60 0.16
C ILE A 82 8.63 -22.79 0.91
N PRO A 83 7.42 -23.25 0.52
CA PRO A 83 6.82 -24.41 1.16
C PRO A 83 7.68 -25.65 0.89
N ALA A 84 7.88 -26.47 1.92
CA ALA A 84 8.57 -27.75 1.79
C ALA A 84 7.92 -28.60 0.70
N LYS A 85 8.71 -29.02 -0.29
CA LYS A 85 8.24 -29.90 -1.34
C LYS A 85 7.91 -31.25 -0.72
N LYS A 86 6.62 -31.57 -0.58
CA LYS A 86 6.19 -32.90 -0.12
C LYS A 86 6.72 -33.94 -1.11
N SER A 87 7.66 -34.77 -0.67
CA SER A 87 8.18 -35.90 -1.45
C SER A 87 6.98 -36.75 -1.90
N ALA A 88 6.78 -36.87 -3.20
CA ALA A 88 5.76 -37.78 -3.73
C ALA A 88 6.18 -39.23 -3.42
N PRO A 89 5.27 -40.12 -3.00
CA PRO A 89 5.61 -41.52 -2.78
C PRO A 89 5.86 -42.17 -4.15
N GLY A 90 7.12 -42.45 -4.45
CA GLY A 90 7.53 -43.23 -5.62
C GLY A 90 7.17 -44.70 -5.41
N GLY A 91 6.55 -45.31 -6.43
CA GLY A 91 6.16 -46.71 -6.45
C GLY A 91 7.33 -47.70 -6.59
N ASP A 92 7.09 -48.88 -6.03
CA ASP A 92 7.60 -50.24 -6.27
C ASP A 92 9.08 -50.45 -6.65
N GLN A 93 9.82 -51.20 -5.82
CA GLN A 93 10.18 -52.61 -6.08
C GLN A 93 10.77 -53.30 -4.83
N ALA A 94 10.54 -54.61 -4.73
CA ALA A 94 10.81 -55.50 -3.61
C ALA A 94 12.30 -55.84 -3.38
N GLY A 95 12.67 -56.08 -2.11
CA GLY A 95 13.94 -56.68 -1.71
C GLY A 95 14.03 -56.88 -0.20
N ALA A 96 14.35 -58.10 0.24
CA ALA A 96 14.23 -58.57 1.62
C ALA A 96 15.27 -58.03 2.60
N GLY A 97 14.81 -57.74 3.82
CA GLY A 97 15.49 -58.04 5.08
C GLY A 97 16.62 -57.11 5.56
N ALA A 98 16.31 -56.24 6.52
CA ALA A 98 17.02 -56.10 7.80
C ALA A 98 16.32 -55.02 8.64
N ARG A 99 16.12 -55.32 9.93
CA ARG A 99 15.61 -54.38 10.93
C ARG A 99 16.72 -53.38 11.23
N ASP A 100 16.48 -52.10 11.01
CA ASP A 100 17.28 -51.05 11.64
C ASP A 100 16.39 -49.89 12.09
N ALA A 101 16.81 -49.28 13.20
CA ALA A 101 16.05 -48.44 14.10
C ALA A 101 15.47 -47.20 13.41
N GLY A 102 14.26 -46.81 13.83
CA GLY A 102 13.60 -45.59 13.40
C GLY A 102 14.44 -44.36 13.75
N VAL A 103 15.12 -43.81 12.76
CA VAL A 103 15.48 -42.40 12.75
C VAL A 103 14.27 -41.68 12.19
N ALA A 104 13.56 -40.93 13.04
CA ALA A 104 12.55 -39.99 12.56
C ALA A 104 13.26 -39.01 11.62
N GLU A 105 12.92 -39.08 10.33
CA GLU A 105 13.37 -38.12 9.34
C GLU A 105 12.86 -36.73 9.77
N PRO A 106 13.75 -35.72 9.90
CA PRO A 106 13.33 -34.40 10.34
C PRO A 106 12.28 -33.86 9.38
N GLU A 107 11.13 -33.42 9.92
CA GLU A 107 10.08 -32.81 9.13
C GLU A 107 10.67 -31.67 8.29
N PRO A 108 10.39 -31.60 6.98
CA PRO A 108 10.99 -30.59 6.12
C PRO A 108 10.44 -29.21 6.54
N GLN A 109 11.31 -28.41 7.16
CA GLN A 109 10.97 -27.06 7.57
C GLN A 109 10.84 -26.15 6.35
N PRO A 110 9.89 -25.20 6.34
CA PRO A 110 9.76 -24.24 5.26
C PRO A 110 11.02 -23.36 5.17
N GLU A 111 11.63 -23.30 3.99
CA GLU A 111 12.83 -22.48 3.76
C GLU A 111 12.42 -21.01 3.60
N VAL A 112 13.01 -20.11 4.40
CA VAL A 112 12.81 -18.66 4.25
C VAL A 112 13.88 -18.10 3.32
N LYS A 113 13.47 -17.58 2.16
CA LYS A 113 14.36 -16.92 1.20
C LYS A 113 14.19 -15.41 1.23
N THR A 114 15.28 -14.70 1.46
CA THR A 114 15.36 -13.24 1.36
C THR A 114 16.02 -12.84 0.05
N THR A 115 15.43 -11.88 -0.67
CA THR A 115 15.99 -11.31 -1.90
C THR A 115 16.08 -9.80 -1.77
N THR A 116 17.28 -9.25 -1.96
CA THR A 116 17.56 -7.82 -1.95
C THR A 116 17.83 -7.33 -3.37
N LYS A 117 17.27 -6.17 -3.71
CA LYS A 117 17.53 -5.48 -4.98
C LYS A 117 17.87 -4.03 -4.70
N GLU A 118 18.91 -3.55 -5.36
CA GLU A 118 19.33 -2.15 -5.31
C GLU A 118 19.18 -1.52 -6.69
N PHE A 119 18.71 -0.27 -6.73
CA PHE A 119 18.46 0.42 -7.98
C PHE A 119 18.48 1.94 -7.82
N PRO A 120 18.94 2.69 -8.83
CA PRO A 120 18.69 4.12 -8.89
C PRO A 120 17.19 4.36 -9.07
N VAL A 121 16.61 5.29 -8.30
CA VAL A 121 15.15 5.53 -8.35
C VAL A 121 14.78 6.46 -9.50
N GLY A 122 15.64 7.43 -9.83
CA GLY A 122 15.41 8.42 -10.88
C GLY A 122 14.26 9.39 -10.56
N GLU A 123 13.71 10.01 -11.61
CA GLU A 123 12.72 11.11 -11.52
C GLU A 123 11.45 10.74 -10.72
N SER A 124 11.03 9.47 -10.77
CA SER A 124 9.88 9.00 -9.99
C SER A 124 10.12 9.12 -8.48
N GLY A 125 11.37 9.01 -8.04
CA GLY A 125 11.77 9.23 -6.65
C GLY A 125 11.65 10.69 -6.24
N ASP A 126 12.03 11.61 -7.12
CA ASP A 126 11.91 13.05 -6.84
C ASP A 126 10.43 13.44 -6.68
N LYS A 127 9.55 12.98 -7.57
CA LYS A 127 8.09 13.17 -7.46
C LYS A 127 7.51 12.58 -6.19
N LEU A 128 8.03 11.43 -5.75
CA LEU A 128 7.64 10.83 -4.48
C LEU A 128 8.01 11.75 -3.31
N LEU A 129 9.24 12.29 -3.29
CA LEU A 129 9.67 13.21 -2.25
C LEU A 129 8.89 14.52 -2.27
N GLU A 130 8.53 15.04 -3.46
CA GLU A 130 7.65 16.20 -3.62
C GLU A 130 6.27 15.98 -3.00
N GLY A 131 5.72 14.77 -3.08
CA GLY A 131 4.44 14.43 -2.43
C GLY A 131 4.54 14.13 -0.94
N LEU A 132 5.67 13.58 -0.48
CA LEU A 132 5.89 13.22 0.92
C LEU A 132 6.36 14.39 1.79
N ALA A 133 7.02 15.39 1.20
CA ALA A 133 7.60 16.50 1.93
C ALA A 133 6.55 17.41 2.60
N PRO A 134 5.53 17.92 1.87
CA PRO A 134 4.39 18.59 2.48
C PRO A 134 3.19 17.64 2.58
N MET A 135 3.09 16.86 3.65
CA MET A 135 1.99 15.92 3.82
C MET A 135 0.79 16.55 4.51
N ARG A 136 -0.40 16.37 3.92
CA ARG A 136 -1.67 16.90 4.42
C ARG A 136 -2.75 15.83 4.40
N ALA A 137 -3.61 15.81 5.41
CA ALA A 137 -4.78 14.94 5.47
C ALA A 137 -6.06 15.68 5.09
N LEU A 138 -6.99 14.92 4.51
CA LEU A 138 -8.33 15.38 4.19
C LEU A 138 -9.20 15.53 5.44
N ARG A 139 -8.98 14.68 6.45
CA ARG A 139 -9.79 14.63 7.67
C ARG A 139 -8.93 14.24 8.87
N GLU A 140 -9.15 14.94 9.98
CA GLU A 140 -8.69 14.55 11.30
C GLU A 140 -9.80 13.77 12.03
N LEU A 141 -9.48 12.59 12.56
CA LEU A 141 -10.43 11.76 13.30
C LEU A 141 -10.39 11.98 14.82
N GLY A 142 -9.45 12.81 15.30
CA GLY A 142 -9.22 13.04 16.73
C GLY A 142 -8.67 11.80 17.44
N ALA A 143 -8.87 11.75 18.76
CA ALA A 143 -8.47 10.61 19.57
C ALA A 143 -9.39 9.40 19.27
N LEU A 144 -8.81 8.35 18.69
CA LEU A 144 -9.53 7.11 18.39
C LEU A 144 -9.83 6.33 19.67
N THR A 145 -11.02 5.76 19.77
CA THR A 145 -11.35 4.74 20.78
C THR A 145 -10.69 3.40 20.42
N ASP A 146 -10.64 2.45 21.35
CA ASP A 146 -10.13 1.09 21.07
C ASP A 146 -10.94 0.39 19.97
N GLU A 147 -12.26 0.58 19.98
CA GLU A 147 -13.17 0.04 18.96
C GLU A 147 -12.83 0.56 17.56
N GLN A 148 -12.57 1.86 17.44
CA GLN A 148 -12.18 2.49 16.17
C GLN A 148 -10.78 2.05 15.72
N ARG A 149 -9.82 1.91 16.65
CA ARG A 149 -8.49 1.37 16.33
C ARG A 149 -8.59 -0.03 15.74
N LYS A 150 -9.45 -0.87 16.30
CA LYS A 150 -9.71 -2.22 15.80
C LYS A 150 -10.43 -2.21 14.44
N GLU A 151 -11.48 -1.39 14.28
CA GLU A 151 -12.21 -1.26 13.02
C GLU A 151 -11.30 -0.79 11.87
N TYR A 152 -10.42 0.15 12.15
CA TYR A 152 -9.43 0.64 11.20
C TYR A 152 -8.20 -0.26 11.06
N GLY A 153 -8.13 -1.38 11.78
CA GLY A 153 -7.02 -2.33 11.73
C GLY A 153 -5.68 -1.71 12.12
N LEU A 154 -5.67 -0.77 13.06
CA LEU A 154 -4.45 -0.10 13.54
C LEU A 154 -3.69 -0.94 14.58
N GLU A 155 -4.37 -1.86 15.27
CA GLU A 155 -3.76 -2.74 16.28
C GLU A 155 -2.80 -3.76 15.64
N ASP A 156 -3.22 -4.33 14.50
CA ASP A 156 -2.46 -5.32 13.74
C ASP A 156 -1.78 -4.69 12.51
N ALA A 157 -1.61 -3.37 12.50
CA ALA A 157 -1.03 -2.65 11.37
C ALA A 157 0.39 -3.14 11.10
N GLY A 158 0.52 -3.96 10.06
CA GLY A 158 1.80 -4.49 9.61
C GLY A 158 2.49 -3.58 8.62
N THR A 159 1.96 -2.40 8.30
CA THR A 159 2.54 -1.51 7.29
C THR A 159 2.84 -0.16 7.87
N GLN A 160 4.07 0.31 7.67
CA GLN A 160 4.56 1.58 8.18
C GLN A 160 5.30 2.34 7.07
N LEU A 161 5.09 3.65 7.02
CA LEU A 161 5.87 4.58 6.22
C LEU A 161 6.55 5.58 7.15
N THR A 162 7.88 5.64 7.12
CA THR A 162 8.66 6.63 7.87
C THR A 162 9.37 7.55 6.89
N VAL A 163 9.23 8.85 7.09
CA VAL A 163 9.91 9.90 6.34
C VAL A 163 10.91 10.56 7.28
N ASN A 164 12.20 10.42 6.98
CA ASN A 164 13.28 10.98 7.78
C ASN A 164 13.72 12.31 7.18
N PHE A 165 13.42 13.40 7.88
CA PHE A 165 13.92 14.73 7.56
C PHE A 165 15.20 15.01 8.33
N GLN A 166 15.97 16.01 7.87
CA GLN A 166 17.12 16.52 8.62
C GLN A 166 16.75 17.01 10.04
N SER A 167 15.50 17.47 10.23
CA SER A 167 14.99 17.97 11.51
C SER A 167 14.40 16.88 12.42
N GLY A 168 14.19 15.67 11.93
CA GLY A 168 13.55 14.58 12.66
C GLY A 168 12.74 13.64 11.76
N SER A 169 12.17 12.61 12.36
CA SER A 169 11.43 11.57 11.63
C SER A 169 9.93 11.66 11.89
N HIS A 170 9.15 11.47 10.83
CA HIS A 170 7.69 11.32 10.89
C HIS A 170 7.29 9.93 10.45
N THR A 171 6.35 9.31 11.17
CA THR A 171 5.90 7.95 10.91
C THR A 171 4.40 7.91 10.70
N LEU A 172 3.97 7.20 9.66
CA LEU A 172 2.60 6.83 9.40
C LEU A 172 2.43 5.33 9.59
N ILE A 173 1.40 4.97 10.33
CA ILE A 173 0.96 3.58 10.48
C ILE A 173 -0.23 3.39 9.55
N LEU A 174 -0.12 2.43 8.64
CA LEU A 174 -1.17 2.11 7.67
C LEU A 174 -2.01 0.97 8.24
N GLY A 175 -3.26 1.30 8.57
CA GLY A 175 -4.25 0.34 9.05
C GLY A 175 -4.75 -0.61 7.97
N GLY A 176 -5.77 -1.38 8.34
CA GLY A 176 -6.46 -2.30 7.45
C GLY A 176 -7.20 -1.58 6.31
N ARG A 177 -7.56 -2.35 5.27
CA ARG A 177 -8.41 -1.83 4.19
C ARG A 177 -9.83 -1.65 4.73
N VAL A 178 -10.28 -0.40 4.81
CA VAL A 178 -11.66 -0.04 5.15
C VAL A 178 -12.53 -0.03 3.88
N TYR A 179 -13.69 -0.69 3.91
CA TYR A 179 -14.65 -0.64 2.80
C TYR A 179 -15.41 0.69 2.85
N GLY A 180 -15.37 1.46 1.76
CA GLY A 180 -16.15 2.70 1.60
C GLY A 180 -15.38 4.02 1.83
N GLY A 181 -14.08 3.98 2.11
CA GLY A 181 -13.21 5.16 2.05
C GLY A 181 -12.72 5.37 0.62
N ASN A 182 -13.09 6.48 -0.02
CA ASN A 182 -12.50 6.95 -1.28
C ASN A 182 -11.25 7.76 -1.00
#